data_AF-A0A941AHB3-F1
#
_entry.id   AF-A0A941AHB3-F1
#
_cell.length_a   1.000
_cell.length_b   1.000
_cell.length_c   1.000
_cell.angle_alpha   90.00
_cell.angle_beta   90.00
_cell.angle_gamma   90.00
#
_symmetry.space_group_name_H-M   'P 1'
#
loop_
_entity.id
_entity.type
_entity.pdbx_description
1 polymer ?
#
loop_
_entity_poly.entity_id
_entity_poly.type
_entity_poly.pdbx_seq_one_letter_code
_entity_poly.pdbx_strand_id
1 'polypeptide(L)'
;MVMPPANASPEQVLRNYFDAIVGQDKETARALLASDTNFDLELERPDSPFRAWTSANHLMVDRPKKERFCEPGERCVRMHATFDLDNCILSDYPGGLRSEPFVLRLVNGRWLIYGHGEG
;
A
#
# COMPACT_ATOMS: atom_id res chain seq x y z
N MET A 1 0.37 -6.84 16.79
CA MET A 1 0.79 -5.59 16.13
C MET A 1 2.20 -5.76 15.61
N VAL A 2 2.39 -5.67 14.28
CA VAL A 2 3.72 -5.72 13.65
C VAL A 2 3.90 -4.45 12.83
N MET A 3 4.14 -3.32 13.53
CA MET A 3 4.66 -2.15 12.82
C MET A 3 6.03 -2.53 12.24
N PRO A 4 6.27 -2.34 10.93
CA PRO A 4 7.58 -2.60 10.39
C PRO A 4 8.63 -1.78 11.14
N PRO A 5 9.82 -2.35 11.36
CA PRO A 5 10.90 -1.65 12.03
C PRO A 5 11.26 -0.38 11.25
N ALA A 6 11.81 0.63 11.94
CA ALA A 6 12.09 1.93 11.34
C ALA A 6 13.03 1.88 10.11
N ASN A 7 13.79 0.79 9.96
CA ASN A 7 14.69 0.51 8.84
C ASN A 7 14.11 -0.45 7.79
N ALA A 8 12.80 -0.72 7.83
CA ALA A 8 12.15 -1.58 6.85
C ALA A 8 12.39 -1.05 5.43
N SER A 9 12.68 -1.96 4.50
CA SER A 9 12.81 -1.60 3.09
C SER A 9 11.45 -1.17 2.52
N PRO A 10 11.43 -0.42 1.41
CA PRO A 10 10.18 -0.09 0.71
C PRO A 10 9.32 -1.33 0.41
N GLU A 11 9.98 -2.44 0.05
CA GLU A 11 9.30 -3.71 -0.21
C GLU A 11 8.61 -4.26 1.04
N GLN A 12 9.30 -4.25 2.19
CA GLN A 12 8.74 -4.72 3.45
C GLN A 12 7.56 -3.86 3.89
N VAL A 13 7.65 -2.54 3.71
CA VAL A 13 6.54 -1.62 4.00
C VAL A 13 5.32 -1.96 3.14
N LEU A 14 5.52 -2.19 1.84
CA LEU A 14 4.42 -2.54 0.96
C LEU A 14 3.80 -3.90 1.31
N ARG A 15 4.61 -4.92 1.59
CA ARG A 15 4.11 -6.23 2.04
C ARG A 15 3.30 -6.13 3.33
N ASN A 16 3.82 -5.43 4.33
CA ASN A 16 3.12 -5.23 5.60
C ASN A 16 1.81 -4.44 5.43
N TYR A 17 1.74 -3.53 4.44
CA TYR A 17 0.51 -2.82 4.12
C TYR A 17 -0.55 -3.76 3.55
N PHE A 18 -0.18 -4.69 2.66
CA PHE A 18 -1.11 -5.73 2.17
C PHE A 18 -1.58 -6.65 3.29
N ASP A 19 -0.69 -7.09 4.17
CA ASP A 19 -1.06 -7.91 5.34
C ASP A 19 -2.04 -7.15 6.26
N ALA A 20 -1.84 -5.84 6.44
CA ALA A 20 -2.73 -4.99 7.23
C ALA A 20 -4.10 -4.81 6.56
N ILE A 21 -4.15 -4.62 5.24
CA ILE A 21 -5.42 -4.56 4.49
C ILE A 21 -6.20 -5.87 4.64
N VAL A 22 -5.57 -7.00 4.31
CA VAL A 22 -6.23 -8.32 4.35
C VAL A 22 -6.64 -8.69 5.78
N GLY A 23 -5.83 -8.33 6.78
CA GLY A 23 -6.14 -8.51 8.19
C GLY A 23 -7.12 -7.49 8.77
N GLN A 24 -7.61 -6.53 7.98
CA GLN A 24 -8.45 -5.41 8.42
C GLN A 24 -7.85 -4.58 9.58
N ASP A 25 -6.51 -4.52 9.66
CA ASP A 25 -5.77 -3.75 10.65
C ASP A 25 -5.57 -2.30 10.19
N LYS A 26 -6.58 -1.48 10.46
CA LYS A 26 -6.58 -0.05 10.11
C LYS A 26 -5.47 0.73 10.79
N GLU A 27 -5.08 0.33 12.00
CA GLU A 27 -4.05 1.03 12.77
C GLU A 27 -2.68 0.86 12.11
N THR A 28 -2.34 -0.39 11.76
CA THR A 28 -1.09 -0.68 11.05
C THR A 28 -1.09 -0.06 9.65
N ALA A 29 -2.19 -0.14 8.90
CA ALA A 29 -2.28 0.48 7.58
C ALA A 29 -2.09 2.00 7.64
N ARG A 30 -2.77 2.70 8.58
CA ARG A 30 -2.59 4.15 8.79
C ARG A 30 -1.16 4.51 9.17
N ALA A 31 -0.50 3.69 9.99
CA ALA A 31 0.89 3.93 10.37
C ALA A 31 1.89 3.78 9.22
N LEU A 32 1.52 3.05 8.15
CA LEU A 32 2.33 2.83 6.96
C LEU A 32 2.09 3.86 5.86
N LEU A 33 1.00 4.63 5.97
CA LEU A 33 0.63 5.68 5.04
C LEU A 33 1.29 7.00 5.44
N ALA A 34 1.67 7.80 4.44
CA ALA A 34 2.23 9.12 4.67
C ALA A 34 1.14 10.05 5.23
N SER A 35 1.40 10.69 6.37
CA SER A 35 0.40 11.44 7.14
C SER A 35 -0.02 12.77 6.53
N ASP A 36 0.66 13.22 5.48
CA ASP A 36 0.33 14.41 4.69
C ASP A 36 -0.61 14.13 3.52
N THR A 37 -0.90 12.86 3.23
CA THR A 37 -1.90 12.44 2.24
C THR A 37 -3.17 12.01 2.96
N ASN A 38 -4.33 12.53 2.54
CA ASN A 38 -5.61 12.12 3.10
C ASN A 38 -6.05 10.76 2.52
N PHE A 39 -5.74 9.70 3.25
CA PHE A 39 -6.15 8.33 2.95
C PHE A 39 -7.43 7.90 3.66
N ASP A 40 -8.12 8.78 4.38
CA ASP A 40 -9.36 8.39 5.07
C ASP A 40 -10.42 7.94 4.08
N LEU A 41 -10.46 8.53 2.87
CA LEU A 41 -11.34 8.04 1.81
C LEU A 41 -10.97 6.62 1.36
N GLU A 42 -9.69 6.30 1.28
CA GLU A 42 -9.18 4.97 0.92
C GLU A 42 -9.35 3.94 2.04
N LEU A 43 -9.65 4.34 3.28
CA LEU A 43 -9.77 3.43 4.44
C LEU A 43 -11.19 3.33 5.02
N GLU A 44 -12.00 4.37 4.81
CA GLU A 44 -13.31 4.52 5.45
C GLU A 44 -14.48 4.36 4.48
N ARG A 45 -14.26 4.57 3.17
CA ARG A 45 -15.32 4.41 2.18
C ARG A 45 -15.90 2.99 2.18
N PRO A 46 -17.21 2.82 2.00
CA PRO A 46 -17.84 1.50 1.90
C PRO A 46 -17.26 0.67 0.75
N ASP A 47 -16.93 1.33 -0.35
CA ASP A 47 -16.35 0.81 -1.59
C ASP A 47 -14.82 0.75 -1.60
N SER A 48 -14.18 1.12 -0.48
CA SER A 48 -12.72 1.10 -0.38
C SER A 48 -12.17 -0.33 -0.57
N PRO A 49 -11.04 -0.48 -1.29
CA PRO A 49 -10.23 -1.69 -1.31
C PRO A 49 -9.97 -2.28 0.09
N PHE A 50 -9.78 -1.42 1.09
CA PHE A 50 -9.56 -1.81 2.49
C PHE A 50 -10.71 -2.62 3.08
N ARG A 51 -11.96 -2.29 2.73
CA ARG A 51 -13.14 -3.03 3.20
C ARG A 51 -13.52 -4.17 2.27
N ALA A 52 -13.20 -4.03 0.99
CA ALA A 52 -13.56 -5.00 -0.02
C ALA A 52 -12.65 -6.23 0.00
N TRP A 53 -11.34 -6.06 0.19
CA TRP A 53 -10.35 -7.13 0.02
C TRP A 53 -10.23 -7.98 1.29
N THR A 54 -10.67 -9.23 1.20
CA THR A 54 -10.53 -10.21 2.30
C THR A 54 -9.40 -11.20 2.10
N SER A 55 -8.82 -11.26 0.90
CA SER A 55 -7.66 -12.07 0.60
C SER A 55 -6.85 -11.40 -0.51
N ALA A 56 -5.53 -11.43 -0.36
CA ALA A 56 -4.58 -11.07 -1.41
C ALA A 56 -3.53 -12.18 -1.47
N ASN A 57 -3.60 -13.03 -2.50
CA ASN A 57 -2.73 -14.17 -2.67
C ASN A 57 -1.65 -13.89 -3.71
N HIS A 58 -0.58 -14.69 -3.68
CA HIS A 58 0.54 -14.59 -4.61
C HIS A 58 1.17 -13.17 -4.70
N LEU A 59 1.23 -12.45 -3.58
CA LEU A 59 1.76 -11.08 -3.54
C LEU A 59 3.23 -11.04 -3.98
N MET A 60 3.44 -10.49 -5.17
CA MET A 60 4.73 -10.15 -5.73
C MET A 60 4.91 -8.64 -5.70
N VAL A 61 6.04 -8.19 -5.17
CA VAL A 61 6.41 -6.78 -5.18
C VAL A 61 7.68 -6.63 -6.01
N ASP A 62 7.67 -5.71 -6.98
CA ASP A 62 8.84 -5.46 -7.82
C ASP A 62 9.97 -4.73 -7.06
N ARG A 63 11.12 -4.53 -7.71
CA ARG A 63 12.21 -3.76 -7.10
C ARG A 63 11.90 -2.26 -7.13
N PRO A 64 12.28 -1.50 -6.08
CA PRO A 64 12.03 -0.07 -6.05
C PRO A 64 12.74 0.66 -7.19
N LYS A 65 11.97 1.39 -7.99
CA LYS A 65 12.46 2.25 -9.06
C LYS A 65 12.41 3.70 -8.59
N LYS A 66 13.34 4.53 -9.05
CA LYS A 66 13.34 5.96 -8.70
C LYS A 66 12.07 6.62 -9.25
N GLU A 67 11.29 7.26 -8.38
CA GLU A 67 10.12 8.05 -8.77
C GLU A 67 10.59 9.41 -9.31
N ARG A 68 9.95 9.88 -10.40
CA ARG A 68 10.32 11.13 -11.10
C ARG A 68 9.61 12.34 -10.51
N PHE A 69 8.43 12.15 -9.92
CA PHE A 69 7.57 13.22 -9.40
C PHE A 69 7.70 13.42 -7.88
N CYS A 70 8.88 13.15 -7.33
CA CYS A 70 9.18 13.40 -5.92
C CYS A 70 9.57 14.88 -5.71
N GLU A 71 9.21 15.48 -4.57
CA GLU A 71 9.62 16.84 -4.27
C GLU A 71 11.16 16.96 -4.18
N PRO A 72 11.74 18.13 -4.54
CA PRO A 72 13.17 18.34 -4.44
C PRO A 72 13.70 18.11 -3.02
N GLY A 73 14.64 17.16 -2.87
CA GLY A 73 15.25 16.81 -1.57
C GLY A 73 14.59 15.61 -0.89
N GLU A 74 13.46 15.14 -1.38
CA GLU A 74 12.83 13.92 -0.91
C GLU A 74 13.41 12.67 -1.62
N ARG A 75 13.25 11.51 -0.97
CA ARG A 75 13.58 10.21 -1.56
C ARG A 75 12.29 9.43 -1.75
N CYS A 76 11.85 9.33 -3.00
CA CYS A 76 10.69 8.53 -3.38
C CYS A 76 11.08 7.37 -4.30
N VAL A 77 10.36 6.26 -4.16
CA VAL A 77 10.46 5.10 -5.03
C VAL A 77 9.08 4.68 -5.49
N ARG A 78 8.97 4.24 -6.75
CA ARG A 78 7.80 3.56 -7.28
C ARG A 78 8.03 2.06 -7.24
N MET A 79 7.00 1.34 -6.84
CA MET A 79 6.94 -0.12 -6.82
C MET A 79 5.62 -0.56 -7.45
N HIS A 80 5.55 -1.79 -7.94
CA HIS A 80 4.32 -2.44 -8.38
C HIS A 80 4.08 -3.67 -7.50
N ALA A 81 2.87 -3.77 -6.98
CA ALA A 81 2.40 -4.98 -6.32
C ALA A 81 1.46 -5.73 -7.27
N THR A 82 1.80 -6.98 -7.54
CA THR A 82 0.95 -7.92 -8.28
C THR A 82 0.40 -8.95 -7.31
N PHE A 83 -0.91 -9.12 -7.27
CA PHE A 83 -1.59 -9.99 -6.31
C PHE A 83 -2.91 -10.50 -6.89
N ASP A 84 -3.37 -11.65 -6.41
CA ASP A 84 -4.65 -12.24 -6.79
C ASP A 84 -5.68 -11.99 -5.69
N LEU A 85 -6.81 -11.41 -6.06
CA LEU A 85 -7.96 -11.20 -5.17
C LEU A 85 -8.93 -12.35 -5.34
N ASP A 86 -8.84 -13.38 -4.51
CA ASP A 86 -9.75 -14.53 -4.60
C ASP A 86 -11.17 -14.19 -4.14
N ASN A 87 -11.31 -13.34 -3.12
CA ASN A 87 -12.60 -12.98 -2.53
C ASN A 87 -12.67 -11.49 -2.18
N CYS A 88 -13.72 -10.84 -2.67
CA CYS A 88 -14.15 -9.53 -2.24
C CYS A 88 -15.48 -9.62 -1.50
N ILE A 89 -15.66 -8.87 -0.42
CA ILE A 89 -16.96 -8.79 0.30
C ILE A 89 -18.00 -8.02 -0.53
N LEU A 90 -17.55 -7.09 -1.36
CA LEU A 90 -18.42 -6.32 -2.24
C LEU A 90 -18.63 -7.09 -3.55
N SER A 91 -19.90 -7.38 -3.87
CA SER A 91 -20.30 -8.15 -5.06
C SER A 91 -19.81 -7.56 -6.38
N ASP A 92 -19.54 -6.25 -6.38
CA ASP A 92 -19.23 -5.48 -7.59
C ASP A 92 -17.72 -5.30 -7.79
N TYR A 93 -16.89 -5.85 -6.88
CA TYR A 93 -15.44 -5.87 -7.02
C TYR A 93 -15.01 -7.23 -7.59
N PRO A 94 -14.80 -7.36 -8.92
CA PRO A 94 -14.40 -8.63 -9.49
C PRO A 94 -13.04 -9.04 -8.92
N GLY A 95 -12.96 -10.28 -8.43
CA GLY A 95 -11.70 -10.90 -8.06
C GLY A 95 -10.75 -11.07 -9.25
N GLY A 96 -9.57 -11.63 -8.98
CA GLY A 96 -8.55 -11.95 -9.98
C GLY A 96 -7.26 -11.16 -9.85
N LEU A 97 -6.37 -11.38 -10.82
CA LEU A 97 -5.03 -10.80 -10.85
C LEU A 97 -5.08 -9.27 -11.00
N ARG A 98 -4.49 -8.58 -10.02
CA ARG A 98 -4.29 -7.13 -9.99
C ARG A 98 -2.81 -6.79 -10.05
N SER A 99 -2.51 -5.64 -10.61
CA SER A 99 -1.17 -5.06 -10.60
C SER A 99 -1.29 -3.56 -10.37
N GLU A 100 -0.98 -3.13 -9.15
CA GLU A 100 -1.17 -1.75 -8.72
C GLU A 100 0.17 -1.07 -8.46
N PRO A 101 0.40 0.16 -8.98
CA PRO A 101 1.56 0.95 -8.66
C PRO A 101 1.43 1.65 -7.29
N PHE A 102 2.52 1.65 -6.54
CA PHE A 102 2.66 2.32 -5.25
C PHE A 102 3.86 3.24 -5.26
N VAL A 103 3.67 4.45 -4.72
CA VAL A 103 4.77 5.37 -4.46
C VAL A 103 5.05 5.36 -2.97
N LEU A 104 6.30 5.10 -2.60
CA LEU A 104 6.78 5.18 -1.23
C LEU A 104 7.77 6.33 -1.10
N ARG A 105 7.67 7.08 -0.01
CA ARG A 105 8.55 8.19 0.32
C ARG A 105 9.26 7.92 1.63
N LEU A 106 10.53 8.28 1.70
CA LEU A 106 11.31 8.25 2.93
C LEU A 106 11.03 9.51 3.76
N VAL A 107 10.36 9.35 4.89
CA VAL A 107 10.02 10.42 5.84
C VAL A 107 10.67 10.10 7.18
N ASN A 108 11.52 10.99 7.70
CA ASN A 108 12.21 10.81 8.99
C ASN A 108 12.92 9.45 9.14
N GLY A 109 13.52 8.95 8.05
CA GLY A 109 14.24 7.67 8.03
C GLY A 109 13.36 6.43 7.86
N ARG A 110 12.04 6.58 7.71
CA ARG A 110 11.08 5.49 7.48
C ARG A 110 10.45 5.60 6.10
N TRP A 111 10.29 4.48 5.42
CA TRP A 111 9.51 4.44 4.17
C TRP A 111 8.03 4.40 4.50
N LEU A 112 7.25 5.27 3.87
CA LEU A 112 5.80 5.37 4.00
C LEU A 112 5.15 5.39 2.62
N ILE A 113 3.97 4.79 2.49
CA ILE A 113 3.18 4.80 1.26
C ILE A 113 2.58 6.19 1.07
N TYR A 114 2.99 6.88 0.02
CA TYR A 114 2.60 8.25 -0.32
C TYR A 114 1.41 8.30 -1.28
N GLY A 115 1.17 7.21 -2.03
CA GLY A 115 -0.05 7.07 -2.84
C GLY A 115 -0.05 5.82 -3.71
N HIS A 116 -1.24 5.50 -4.24
CA HIS A 116 -1.40 4.70 -5.45
C HIS A 116 -1.17 5.65 -6.62
N GLY A 117 -0.01 5.57 -7.27
CA GLY A 117 0.27 6.50 -8.37
C GLY A 117 -0.65 6.21 -9.53
N GLU A 118 -1.60 7.09 -9.86
CA GLU A 118 -2.07 7.16 -11.25
C GLU A 118 -0.84 7.46 -12.10
N GLY A 119 -0.47 6.50 -12.94
CA GLY A 119 0.34 6.77 -14.12
C GLY A 119 -0.56 7.36 -15.18
#